data_AF-A0A2C6KW20-F1
#
_entry.id   AF-A0A2C6KW20-F1
#
_cell.length_a   1.000
_cell.length_b   1.000
_cell.length_c   1.000
_cell.angle_alpha   90.00
_cell.angle_beta   90.00
_cell.angle_gamma   90.00
#
_symmetry.space_group_name_H-M   'P 1'
#
loop_
_entity.id
_entity.type
_entity.pdbx_description
1 polymer ?
#
loop_
_entity_poly.entity_id
_entity_poly.type
_entity_poly.pdbx_seq_one_letter_code
_entity_poly.pdbx_strand_id
1 'polypeptide(L)'
;MGVNMPAKTVVFTAIRKFDGLEYRIVNSGEYIQMAGRAGRRGLDDRGIVIIMFDEQVDPEEAKQLFMGQASPLLSTFHLGFNMLLNLFRIEDANPSFMITRSFAHFQRNRRALQLEKEKDELQQKVKEAEGDIHALALVDEEHRPTFDVDIAIRKYYELKHDLDQVNHQLRELIMQEKYIVRYLQAGRIIRLIEEDGTDWGWSTCVSKITRKYLPSTNAVLEAAVEELVIHCIVACDSGDTPDQSSSSSSSSSSNHSTHDKSQKKSNESSKENGVGSKGQGSRREKEGKEGDSGPSAEKNSHGSNVSLLHKLRPARRKVRSNADASPDRKDYILKVLPFPLRAIQSISKCRMTIPPGVDVEHSQDLVKSLYFQFKKVEDKFAEEGGLPLLDPIEDMHISEPKLKTLKSQAERLQEELQKNPFFNHPLCEVYFNAHEERMWMETKLRKLHESIDTQRQLVMK
;
A
#
# COMPACT_ATOMS: atom_id res chain seq x y z
N MET A 1 32.20 18.15 1.37
CA MET A 1 32.48 16.72 1.14
C MET A 1 33.91 16.41 1.59
N GLY A 2 34.12 15.46 2.50
CA GLY A 2 35.47 15.03 2.89
C GLY A 2 36.15 14.27 1.73
N VAL A 3 37.36 14.67 1.38
CA VAL A 3 38.16 14.02 0.34
C VAL A 3 38.92 12.85 0.97
N ASN A 4 38.90 11.68 0.32
CA ASN A 4 39.74 10.50 0.65
C ASN A 4 39.66 9.92 2.08
N MET A 5 38.49 9.92 2.71
CA MET A 5 38.28 9.20 3.98
C MET A 5 37.31 8.02 3.82
N PRO A 6 37.77 6.85 3.33
CA PRO A 6 36.96 5.62 3.29
C PRO A 6 37.02 4.86 4.63
N ALA A 7 35.94 4.14 4.95
CA ALA A 7 35.80 3.31 6.14
C ALA A 7 35.48 1.86 5.73
N LYS A 8 35.68 0.88 6.62
CA LYS A 8 35.28 -0.52 6.36
C LYS A 8 33.75 -0.69 6.32
N THR A 9 33.06 0.02 7.20
CA THR A 9 31.61 -0.07 7.39
C THR A 9 31.00 1.31 7.51
N VAL A 10 29.85 1.51 6.86
CA VAL A 10 29.01 2.71 7.00
C VAL A 10 27.69 2.30 7.66
N VAL A 11 27.25 3.06 8.66
CA VAL A 11 25.98 2.81 9.35
C VAL A 11 25.09 4.03 9.19
N PHE A 12 23.91 3.82 8.61
CA PHE A 12 22.85 4.82 8.53
C PHE A 12 21.95 4.66 9.75
N THR A 13 21.94 5.67 10.61
CA THR A 13 21.06 5.72 11.80
C THR A 13 19.64 6.16 11.45
N ALA A 14 19.49 6.95 10.38
CA ALA A 14 18.21 7.43 9.88
C ALA A 14 18.25 7.49 8.34
N ILE A 15 17.09 7.23 7.73
CA ILE A 15 16.89 7.26 6.27
C ILE A 15 16.28 8.58 5.81
N ARG A 16 15.70 9.36 6.74
CA ARG A 16 15.19 10.70 6.47
C ARG A 16 16.23 11.76 6.82
N LYS A 17 16.30 12.81 6.02
CA LYS A 17 17.17 13.99 6.19
C LYS A 17 16.32 15.25 6.14
N PHE A 18 16.64 16.21 7.01
CA PHE A 18 16.04 17.54 6.98
C PHE A 18 16.80 18.44 6.01
N ASP A 19 16.09 18.99 5.03
CA ASP A 19 16.66 19.88 4.02
C ASP A 19 16.49 21.38 4.35
N GLY A 20 16.00 21.69 5.55
CA GLY A 20 15.69 23.07 5.99
C GLY A 20 14.20 23.42 5.89
N LEU A 21 13.43 22.66 5.10
CA LEU A 21 11.99 22.83 4.93
C LEU A 21 11.23 21.62 5.48
N GLU A 22 11.58 20.42 5.04
CA GLU A 22 10.91 19.18 5.40
C GLU A 22 11.90 18.04 5.65
N TYR A 23 11.42 17.02 6.36
CA TYR A 23 12.15 15.75 6.51
C TYR A 23 11.75 14.82 5.38
N ARG A 24 12.62 14.67 4.39
CA ARG A 24 12.42 13.76 3.26
C ARG A 24 13.33 12.54 3.35
N ILE A 25 12.95 11.48 2.66
CA ILE A 25 13.83 10.32 2.47
C ILE A 25 15.06 10.75 1.65
N VAL A 26 16.21 10.21 2.04
CA VAL A 26 17.49 10.39 1.33
C VAL A 26 17.33 9.90 -0.10
N ASN A 27 17.83 10.64 -1.09
CA ASN A 27 17.75 10.22 -2.48
C ASN A 27 18.76 9.10 -2.77
N SER A 28 18.48 8.26 -3.76
CA SER A 28 19.40 7.20 -4.21
C SER A 28 20.82 7.73 -4.52
N GLY A 29 20.94 8.91 -5.13
CA GLY A 29 22.24 9.55 -5.36
C GLY A 29 22.99 9.93 -4.08
N GLU A 30 22.30 10.46 -3.07
CA GLU A 30 22.86 10.78 -1.75
C GLU A 30 23.27 9.49 -1.01
N TYR A 31 22.43 8.46 -1.08
CA TYR A 31 22.72 7.14 -0.54
C TYR A 31 23.99 6.54 -1.17
N ILE A 32 24.10 6.51 -2.50
CA ILE A 32 25.28 5.99 -3.20
C ILE A 32 26.55 6.75 -2.80
N GLN A 33 26.48 8.07 -2.65
CA GLN A 33 27.64 8.88 -2.23
C GLN A 33 28.08 8.57 -0.78
N MET A 34 27.14 8.35 0.13
CA MET A 34 27.41 8.02 1.53
C MET A 34 27.86 6.56 1.69
N ALA A 35 27.09 5.62 1.13
CA ALA A 35 27.37 4.19 1.15
C ALA A 35 28.67 3.84 0.43
N GLY A 36 29.03 4.58 -0.63
CA GLY A 36 30.28 4.43 -1.37
C GLY A 36 31.55 4.75 -0.56
N ARG A 37 31.41 5.22 0.68
CA ARG A 37 32.54 5.33 1.62
C ARG A 37 32.88 4.00 2.32
N ALA A 38 32.03 2.99 2.21
CA ALA A 38 32.28 1.66 2.75
C ALA A 38 33.22 0.84 1.85
N GLY A 39 34.20 0.17 2.45
CA GLY A 39 35.21 -0.66 1.79
C GLY A 39 36.45 0.13 1.38
N ARG A 40 37.60 -0.20 1.98
CA ARG A 40 38.89 0.40 1.63
C ARG A 40 39.60 -0.45 0.59
N ARG A 41 39.98 0.17 -0.53
CA ARG A 41 40.66 -0.49 -1.65
C ARG A 41 41.96 -1.16 -1.18
N GLY A 42 42.05 -2.48 -1.38
CA GLY A 42 43.22 -3.29 -1.05
C GLY A 42 43.35 -3.71 0.43
N LEU A 43 42.41 -3.31 1.30
CA LEU A 43 42.43 -3.67 2.73
C LEU A 43 41.19 -4.48 3.16
N ASP A 44 40.04 -4.23 2.55
CA ASP A 44 38.78 -4.90 2.88
C ASP A 44 38.25 -5.67 1.66
N ASP A 45 37.78 -6.90 1.84
CA ASP A 45 37.22 -7.73 0.76
C ASP A 45 35.90 -7.17 0.19
N ARG A 46 35.11 -6.51 1.04
CA ARG A 46 33.84 -5.87 0.70
C ARG A 46 33.52 -4.71 1.64
N GLY A 47 32.77 -3.72 1.17
CA GLY A 47 32.17 -2.69 2.00
C GLY A 47 30.89 -3.19 2.67
N ILE A 48 30.72 -2.91 3.96
CA ILE A 48 29.50 -3.24 4.69
C ILE A 48 28.69 -1.97 4.93
N VAL A 49 27.41 -2.00 4.57
CA VAL A 49 26.47 -0.90 4.83
C VAL A 49 25.34 -1.44 5.69
N ILE A 50 25.10 -0.80 6.83
CA ILE A 50 24.03 -1.16 7.77
C ILE A 50 23.06 0.01 7.84
N ILE A 51 21.76 -0.27 7.84
CA ILE A 51 20.73 0.75 7.85
C ILE A 51 19.74 0.42 8.95
N MET A 52 19.48 1.41 9.81
CA MET A 52 18.50 1.31 10.88
C MET A 52 17.18 1.89 10.39
N PHE A 53 16.11 1.10 10.51
CA PHE A 53 14.74 1.53 10.23
C PHE A 53 14.03 1.78 11.56
N ASP A 54 13.57 3.01 11.78
CA ASP A 54 12.74 3.38 12.94
C ASP A 54 11.24 3.40 12.58
N GLU A 55 10.93 3.55 11.29
CA GLU A 55 9.58 3.70 10.75
C GLU A 55 9.29 2.63 9.68
N GLN A 56 8.01 2.31 9.47
CA GLN A 56 7.57 1.54 8.30
C GLN A 56 7.81 2.40 7.05
N VAL A 57 8.79 2.01 6.24
CA VAL A 57 9.06 2.60 4.92
C VAL A 57 8.40 1.74 3.87
N ASP A 58 7.77 2.36 2.87
CA ASP A 58 7.13 1.64 1.79
C ASP A 58 8.17 0.81 1.01
N PRO A 59 7.87 -0.47 0.67
CA PRO A 59 8.82 -1.33 -0.02
C PRO A 59 9.32 -0.75 -1.35
N GLU A 60 8.49 0.03 -2.05
CA GLU A 60 8.86 0.67 -3.30
C GLU A 60 9.87 1.80 -3.10
N GLU A 61 9.66 2.67 -2.10
CA GLU A 61 10.59 3.74 -1.75
C GLU A 61 11.94 3.17 -1.29
N ALA A 62 11.91 2.13 -0.46
CA ALA A 62 13.12 1.43 -0.03
C ALA A 62 13.85 0.80 -1.23
N LYS A 63 13.11 0.18 -2.16
CA LYS A 63 13.69 -0.38 -3.38
C LYS A 63 14.32 0.73 -4.24
N GLN A 64 13.66 1.88 -4.37
CA GLN A 64 14.18 3.02 -5.11
C GLN A 64 15.42 3.62 -4.44
N LEU A 65 15.51 3.63 -3.11
CA LEU A 65 16.70 4.07 -2.39
C LEU A 65 17.91 3.18 -2.70
N PHE A 66 17.75 1.86 -2.65
CA PHE A 66 18.85 0.90 -2.77
C PHE A 66 19.23 0.55 -4.20
N MET A 67 18.24 0.41 -5.08
CA MET A 67 18.42 0.03 -6.48
C MET A 67 18.27 1.23 -7.44
N GLY A 68 18.02 2.42 -6.91
CA GLY A 68 17.83 3.62 -7.72
C GLY A 68 19.10 4.05 -8.43
N GLN A 69 18.91 4.76 -9.54
CA GLN A 69 20.00 5.36 -10.28
C GLN A 69 20.51 6.61 -9.56
N ALA A 70 21.74 7.01 -9.90
CA ALA A 70 22.30 8.29 -9.46
C ALA A 70 21.42 9.44 -9.96
N SER A 71 21.13 10.41 -9.09
CA SER A 71 20.29 11.56 -9.43
C SER A 71 20.93 12.38 -10.57
N PRO A 72 20.15 12.83 -11.57
CA PRO A 72 20.67 13.66 -12.64
C PRO A 72 21.13 15.01 -12.08
N LEU A 73 22.20 15.56 -12.66
CA LEU A 73 22.65 16.91 -12.32
C LEU A 73 21.65 17.91 -12.89
N LEU A 74 20.85 18.54 -12.05
CA LEU A 74 19.90 19.57 -12.45
C LEU A 74 20.44 20.97 -12.12
N SER A 75 20.32 21.90 -13.07
CA SER A 75 20.70 23.29 -12.85
C SER A 75 19.75 23.98 -11.86
N THR A 76 20.29 24.55 -10.79
CA THR A 76 19.57 25.44 -9.86
C THR A 76 19.75 26.92 -10.23
N PHE A 77 20.12 27.22 -11.47
CA PHE A 77 20.37 28.58 -11.94
C PHE A 77 19.15 29.48 -11.69
N HIS A 78 19.38 30.59 -11.00
CA HIS A 78 18.39 31.63 -10.74
C HIS A 78 19.04 33.01 -10.95
N LEU A 79 18.25 33.99 -11.35
CA LEU A 79 18.74 35.35 -11.47
C LEU A 79 18.78 36.03 -10.11
N GLY A 80 19.99 36.39 -9.65
CA GLY A 80 20.18 37.22 -8.47
C GLY A 80 20.37 38.69 -8.84
N PHE A 81 19.92 39.61 -7.99
CA PHE A 81 20.10 41.05 -8.19
C PHE A 81 21.58 41.43 -8.41
N ASN A 82 22.49 40.87 -7.62
CA ASN A 82 23.93 41.13 -7.77
C ASN A 82 24.46 40.67 -9.15
N MET A 83 23.98 39.54 -9.65
CA MET A 83 24.37 39.04 -10.98
C MET A 83 23.88 39.99 -12.08
N LEU A 84 22.63 40.46 -11.99
CA LEU A 84 22.06 41.43 -12.93
C LEU A 84 22.82 42.77 -12.91
N LEU A 85 23.13 43.31 -11.73
CA LEU A 85 23.91 44.54 -11.60
C LEU A 85 25.31 44.41 -12.22
N ASN A 86 25.97 43.26 -12.01
CA ASN A 86 27.27 43.00 -12.62
C ASN A 86 27.18 42.86 -14.15
N LEU A 87 26.09 42.31 -14.67
CA LEU A 87 25.84 42.21 -16.11
C LEU A 87 25.59 43.59 -16.73
N PHE A 88 24.74 44.42 -16.11
CA PHE A 88 24.50 45.79 -16.59
C PHE A 88 25.74 46.69 -16.53
N ARG A 89 26.70 46.38 -15.65
CA ARG A 89 27.98 47.11 -15.58
C ARG A 89 28.88 46.86 -16.79
N ILE A 90 28.73 45.73 -17.48
CA ILE A 90 29.58 45.33 -18.61
C ILE A 90 28.80 45.59 -19.90
N GLU A 91 29.26 46.52 -20.74
CA GLU A 91 28.53 46.98 -21.93
C GLU A 91 28.21 45.86 -22.94
N ASP A 92 29.05 44.83 -23.03
CA ASP A 92 28.86 43.67 -23.93
C ASP A 92 28.09 42.49 -23.31
N ALA A 93 27.73 42.55 -22.01
CA ALA A 93 27.15 41.42 -21.29
C ALA A 93 25.64 41.55 -21.13
N ASN A 94 24.89 41.14 -22.17
CA ASN A 94 23.43 41.11 -22.09
C ASN A 94 22.92 39.99 -21.16
N PRO A 95 22.01 40.27 -20.20
CA PRO A 95 21.41 39.24 -19.35
C PRO A 95 20.74 38.11 -20.15
N SER A 96 20.05 38.45 -21.24
CA SER A 96 19.44 37.46 -22.14
C SER A 96 20.46 36.48 -22.71
N PHE A 97 21.67 36.96 -23.04
CA PHE A 97 22.73 36.11 -23.57
C PHE A 97 23.22 35.09 -22.55
N MET A 98 23.33 35.47 -21.26
CA MET A 98 23.65 34.54 -20.19
C MET A 98 22.54 33.50 -20.00
N ILE A 99 21.27 33.91 -20.02
CA ILE A 99 20.12 33.01 -19.85
C ILE A 99 20.12 31.95 -20.95
N THR A 100 20.28 32.35 -22.21
CA THR A 100 20.30 31.42 -23.36
C THR A 100 21.45 30.41 -23.28
N ARG A 101 22.61 30.79 -22.74
CA ARG A 101 23.75 29.88 -22.55
C ARG A 101 23.76 29.14 -21.21
N SER A 102 22.79 29.38 -20.34
CA SER A 102 22.73 28.72 -19.03
C SER A 102 22.48 27.22 -19.18
N PHE A 103 23.05 26.42 -18.28
CA PHE A 103 22.81 24.97 -18.24
C PHE A 103 21.32 24.65 -18.01
N ALA A 104 20.61 25.50 -17.26
CA ALA A 104 19.16 25.37 -17.07
C ALA A 104 18.40 25.48 -18.41
N HIS A 105 18.73 26.47 -19.23
CA HIS A 105 18.12 26.64 -20.55
C HIS A 105 18.43 25.46 -21.48
N PHE A 106 19.69 24.99 -21.50
CA PHE A 106 20.09 23.81 -22.27
C PHE A 106 19.29 22.55 -21.88
N GLN A 107 19.15 22.28 -20.57
CA GLN A 107 18.39 21.13 -20.08
C GLN A 107 16.90 21.22 -20.42
N ARG A 108 16.29 22.40 -20.26
CA ARG A 108 14.88 22.62 -20.58
C ARG A 108 14.61 22.48 -22.06
N ASN A 109 15.45 23.06 -22.92
CA ASN A 109 15.28 22.96 -24.37
C ASN A 109 15.42 21.51 -24.85
N ARG A 110 16.43 20.78 -24.34
CA ARG A 110 16.59 19.34 -24.64
C ARG A 110 15.39 18.51 -24.17
N ARG A 111 14.85 18.83 -22.98
CA ARG A 111 13.65 18.16 -22.45
C ARG A 111 12.40 18.50 -23.26
N ALA A 112 12.24 19.75 -23.69
CA ALA A 112 11.14 20.17 -24.55
C ALA A 112 11.15 19.40 -25.89
N LEU A 113 12.33 19.25 -26.52
CA LEU A 113 12.48 18.44 -27.73
C LEU A 113 12.13 16.95 -27.52
N GLN A 114 12.44 16.38 -26.36
CA GLN A 114 12.04 15.01 -26.03
C GLN A 114 10.52 14.89 -25.87
N LEU A 115 9.91 15.83 -25.15
CA LEU A 115 8.47 15.89 -24.97
C LEU A 115 7.74 16.13 -26.30
N GLU A 116 8.29 16.93 -27.22
CA GLU A 116 7.72 17.12 -28.56
C GLU A 116 7.71 15.82 -29.36
N LYS A 117 8.79 15.03 -29.30
CA LYS A 117 8.80 13.70 -29.95
C LYS A 117 7.76 12.76 -29.33
N GLU A 118 7.68 12.70 -28.00
CA GLU A 118 6.64 11.91 -27.32
C GLU A 118 5.22 12.39 -27.67
N LYS A 119 5.04 13.70 -27.89
CA LYS A 119 3.76 14.29 -28.32
C LYS A 119 3.38 13.77 -29.69
N ASP A 120 4.31 13.82 -30.64
CA ASP A 120 4.08 13.43 -32.03
C ASP A 120 3.78 11.92 -32.12
N GLU A 121 4.54 11.11 -31.38
CA GLU A 121 4.29 9.66 -31.25
C GLU A 121 2.92 9.36 -30.65
N LEU A 122 2.53 10.07 -29.59
CA LEU A 122 1.22 9.88 -28.95
C LEU A 122 0.08 10.39 -29.84
N GLN A 123 0.28 11.49 -30.56
CA GLN A 123 -0.66 12.00 -31.55
C GLN A 123 -0.90 11.01 -32.67
N GLN A 124 0.13 10.31 -33.13
CA GLN A 124 -0.01 9.25 -34.10
C GLN A 124 -0.85 8.10 -33.54
N LYS A 125 -0.57 7.65 -32.32
CA LYS A 125 -1.34 6.59 -31.64
C LYS A 125 -2.81 6.94 -31.44
N VAL A 126 -3.13 8.20 -31.13
CA VAL A 126 -4.51 8.67 -31.02
C VAL A 126 -5.23 8.55 -32.36
N LYS A 127 -4.59 8.96 -33.46
CA LYS A 127 -5.16 8.83 -34.81
C LYS A 127 -5.34 7.36 -35.24
N GLU A 128 -4.41 6.50 -34.86
CA GLU A 128 -4.51 5.05 -35.08
C GLU A 128 -5.71 4.47 -34.33
N ALA A 129 -5.88 4.80 -33.04
CA ALA A 129 -7.02 4.36 -32.24
C ALA A 129 -8.37 4.92 -32.75
N GLU A 130 -8.42 6.14 -33.26
CA GLU A 130 -9.60 6.68 -33.96
C GLU A 130 -9.94 5.85 -35.21
N GLY A 131 -8.91 5.45 -35.96
CA GLY A 131 -9.05 4.54 -37.10
C GLY A 131 -9.58 3.17 -36.69
N ASP A 132 -9.10 2.62 -35.58
CA ASP A 132 -9.54 1.30 -35.08
C ASP A 132 -11.00 1.31 -34.62
N ILE A 133 -11.46 2.36 -33.95
CA ILE A 133 -12.89 2.53 -33.56
C ILE A 133 -13.76 2.61 -34.81
N HIS A 134 -13.34 3.37 -35.82
CA HIS A 134 -14.06 3.46 -37.09
C HIS A 134 -14.01 2.12 -37.85
N ALA A 135 -12.91 1.38 -37.78
CA ALA A 135 -12.78 0.07 -38.41
C ALA A 135 -13.69 -0.96 -37.73
N LEU A 136 -13.78 -0.97 -36.40
CA LEU A 136 -14.72 -1.77 -35.61
C LEU A 136 -16.16 -1.54 -36.09
N ALA A 137 -16.53 -0.29 -36.39
CA ALA A 137 -17.85 0.06 -36.90
C ALA A 137 -18.16 -0.50 -38.31
N LEU A 138 -17.14 -0.90 -39.08
CA LEU A 138 -17.27 -1.44 -40.43
C LEU A 138 -17.26 -2.98 -40.49
N VAL A 139 -16.86 -3.67 -39.42
CA VAL A 139 -16.71 -5.14 -39.40
C VAL A 139 -18.05 -5.87 -39.35
N ASP A 140 -19.11 -5.27 -38.78
CA ASP A 140 -20.42 -5.90 -38.66
C ASP A 140 -21.41 -5.39 -39.73
N GLU A 141 -21.52 -6.09 -40.86
CA GLU A 141 -22.56 -5.83 -41.87
C GLU A 141 -23.99 -6.12 -41.35
N GLU A 142 -24.16 -6.97 -40.34
CA GLU A 142 -25.47 -7.31 -39.75
C GLU A 142 -25.94 -6.34 -38.66
N HIS A 143 -25.02 -5.62 -37.99
CA HIS A 143 -25.32 -4.71 -36.87
C HIS A 143 -24.83 -3.29 -37.12
N ARG A 144 -24.63 -2.90 -38.39
CA ARG A 144 -24.15 -1.55 -38.74
C ARG A 144 -25.04 -0.50 -38.06
N PRO A 145 -24.51 0.27 -37.11
CA PRO A 145 -25.32 1.25 -36.38
C PRO A 145 -25.80 2.33 -37.37
N THR A 146 -27.11 2.56 -37.39
CA THR A 146 -27.75 3.62 -38.20
C THR A 146 -27.36 5.04 -37.72
N PHE A 147 -26.69 5.14 -36.58
CA PHE A 147 -26.34 6.38 -35.89
C PHE A 147 -24.81 6.54 -35.81
N ASP A 148 -24.36 7.79 -35.68
CA ASP A 148 -22.94 8.11 -35.54
C ASP A 148 -22.34 7.48 -34.27
N VAL A 149 -21.50 6.47 -34.49
CA VAL A 149 -20.84 5.66 -33.46
C VAL A 149 -20.05 6.55 -32.49
N ASP A 150 -19.25 7.47 -33.02
CA ASP A 150 -18.40 8.34 -32.21
C ASP A 150 -19.20 9.25 -31.27
N ILE A 151 -20.30 9.82 -31.75
CA ILE A 151 -21.14 10.73 -30.97
C ILE A 151 -21.86 9.95 -29.86
N ALA A 152 -22.38 8.77 -30.17
CA ALA A 152 -23.14 7.98 -29.22
C ALA A 152 -22.24 7.31 -28.15
N ILE A 153 -21.04 6.84 -28.53
CA ILE A 153 -20.04 6.32 -27.56
C ILE A 153 -19.55 7.46 -26.66
N ARG A 154 -19.23 8.62 -27.23
CA ARG A 154 -18.78 9.76 -26.43
C ARG A 154 -19.80 10.15 -25.36
N LYS A 155 -21.07 10.26 -25.74
CA LYS A 155 -22.17 10.52 -24.79
C LYS A 155 -22.30 9.40 -23.76
N TYR A 156 -22.17 8.14 -24.17
CA TYR A 156 -22.21 7.00 -23.26
C TYR A 156 -21.08 7.06 -22.23
N TYR A 157 -19.86 7.37 -22.68
CA TYR A 157 -18.69 7.51 -21.83
C TYR A 157 -18.83 8.67 -20.84
N GLU A 158 -19.26 9.84 -21.31
CA GLU A 158 -19.51 11.03 -20.48
C GLU A 158 -20.56 10.72 -19.40
N LEU A 159 -21.70 10.13 -19.77
CA LEU A 159 -22.76 9.75 -18.81
C LEU A 159 -22.29 8.72 -17.78
N LYS A 160 -21.53 7.70 -18.20
CA LYS A 160 -21.00 6.67 -17.29
C LYS A 160 -19.97 7.26 -16.33
N HIS A 161 -19.09 8.13 -16.82
CA HIS A 161 -18.11 8.82 -15.98
C HIS A 161 -18.78 9.75 -14.96
N ASP A 162 -19.78 10.52 -15.39
CA ASP A 162 -20.56 11.40 -14.50
C ASP A 162 -21.32 10.58 -13.44
N LEU A 163 -21.88 9.42 -13.83
CA LEU A 163 -22.53 8.50 -12.90
C LEU A 163 -21.55 7.96 -11.86
N ASP A 164 -20.35 7.55 -12.27
CA ASP A 164 -19.30 7.08 -11.36
C ASP A 164 -18.83 8.18 -10.41
N GLN A 165 -18.69 9.43 -10.87
CA GLN A 165 -18.37 10.57 -10.02
C GLN A 165 -19.47 10.84 -8.98
N VAL A 166 -20.74 10.85 -9.39
CA VAL A 166 -21.88 11.04 -8.48
C VAL A 166 -21.95 9.89 -7.46
N ASN A 167 -21.72 8.64 -7.89
CA ASN A 167 -21.66 7.48 -7.01
C ASN A 167 -20.51 7.58 -6.00
N HIS A 168 -19.35 8.07 -6.41
CA HIS A 168 -18.22 8.31 -5.52
C HIS A 168 -18.57 9.37 -4.44
N GLN A 169 -19.16 10.49 -4.84
CA GLN A 169 -19.60 11.54 -3.91
C GLN A 169 -20.66 11.02 -2.94
N LEU A 170 -21.62 10.24 -3.44
CA LEU A 170 -22.65 9.60 -2.62
C LEU A 170 -22.01 8.65 -1.59
N ARG A 171 -21.03 7.85 -2.01
CA ARG A 171 -20.27 6.96 -1.12
C ARG A 171 -19.51 7.73 -0.05
N GLU A 172 -18.80 8.80 -0.41
CA GLU A 172 -18.06 9.62 0.55
C GLU A 172 -18.97 10.20 1.64
N LEU A 173 -20.17 10.66 1.28
CA LEU A 173 -21.14 11.17 2.24
C LEU A 173 -21.65 10.08 3.19
N ILE A 174 -21.97 8.88 2.67
CA ILE A 174 -22.47 7.76 3.48
C ILE A 174 -21.38 7.22 4.42
N MET A 175 -20.14 7.18 3.94
CA MET A 175 -18.99 6.63 4.67
C MET A 175 -18.48 7.55 5.78
N GLN A 176 -19.04 8.76 5.95
CA GLN A 176 -18.71 9.61 7.08
C GLN A 176 -19.02 8.90 8.41
N GLU A 177 -18.10 9.03 9.37
CA GLU A 177 -18.19 8.39 10.68
C GLU A 177 -19.49 8.72 11.42
N LYS A 178 -20.04 9.92 11.19
CA LYS A 178 -21.30 10.39 11.79
C LYS A 178 -22.49 9.46 11.50
N TYR A 179 -22.53 8.86 10.31
CA TYR A 179 -23.67 8.05 9.88
C TYR A 179 -23.39 6.56 10.03
N ILE A 180 -22.23 6.09 9.59
CA ILE A 180 -21.95 4.66 9.42
C ILE A 180 -21.71 3.92 10.75
N VAL A 181 -21.17 4.60 11.76
CA VAL A 181 -20.72 4.00 13.04
C VAL A 181 -21.85 3.32 13.81
N ARG A 182 -23.10 3.79 13.64
CA ARG A 182 -24.29 3.20 14.29
C ARG A 182 -24.69 1.86 13.66
N TYR A 183 -24.42 1.66 12.37
CA TYR A 183 -24.84 0.49 11.60
C TYR A 183 -23.78 -0.62 11.58
N LEU A 184 -22.52 -0.28 11.88
CA LEU A 184 -21.39 -1.19 12.08
C LEU A 184 -21.42 -1.89 13.46
N GLN A 185 -22.51 -2.60 13.73
CA GLN A 185 -22.67 -3.40 14.94
C GLN A 185 -22.07 -4.80 14.76
N ALA A 186 -21.68 -5.44 15.86
CA ALA A 186 -21.22 -6.83 15.85
C ALA A 186 -22.26 -7.75 15.18
N GLY A 187 -21.81 -8.54 14.22
CA GLY A 187 -22.60 -9.43 13.38
C GLY A 187 -23.09 -8.81 12.07
N ARG A 188 -22.88 -7.52 11.81
CA ARG A 188 -23.26 -6.89 10.54
C ARG A 188 -22.46 -7.49 9.38
N ILE A 189 -23.11 -7.76 8.26
CA ILE A 189 -22.44 -8.23 7.04
C ILE A 189 -22.03 -7.02 6.18
N ILE A 190 -20.78 -6.97 5.76
CA ILE A 190 -20.18 -5.87 5.00
C ILE A 190 -19.30 -6.41 3.86
N ARG A 191 -19.25 -5.71 2.73
CA ARG A 191 -18.34 -6.03 1.63
C ARG A 191 -17.07 -5.21 1.75
N LEU A 192 -15.92 -5.86 1.64
CA LEU A 192 -14.61 -5.27 1.89
C LEU A 192 -13.75 -5.29 0.62
N ILE A 193 -13.30 -4.12 0.19
CA ILE A 193 -12.30 -3.95 -0.86
C ILE A 193 -11.24 -2.98 -0.34
N GLU A 194 -9.99 -3.44 -0.20
CA GLU A 194 -8.89 -2.55 0.18
C GLU A 194 -8.51 -1.61 -0.97
N GLU A 195 -7.88 -0.48 -0.65
CA GLU A 195 -7.41 0.51 -1.65
C GLU A 195 -6.46 -0.09 -2.69
N ASP A 196 -5.73 -1.13 -2.32
CA ASP A 196 -4.84 -1.88 -3.20
C ASP A 196 -5.60 -2.68 -4.28
N GLY A 197 -6.94 -2.58 -4.31
CA GLY A 197 -7.84 -3.30 -5.23
C GLY A 197 -8.13 -4.74 -4.81
N THR A 198 -7.73 -5.14 -3.60
CA THR A 198 -7.93 -6.51 -3.11
C THR A 198 -9.37 -6.69 -2.62
N ASP A 199 -10.18 -7.49 -3.34
CA ASP A 199 -11.58 -7.78 -3.00
C ASP A 199 -11.71 -8.93 -1.98
N TRP A 200 -11.84 -8.56 -0.71
CA TRP A 200 -12.09 -9.50 0.38
C TRP A 200 -13.53 -10.03 0.41
N GLY A 201 -14.37 -9.63 -0.54
CA GLY A 201 -15.75 -10.08 -0.64
C GLY A 201 -16.59 -9.69 0.57
N TRP A 202 -17.65 -10.46 0.80
CA TRP A 202 -18.53 -10.27 1.95
C TRP A 202 -17.94 -10.89 3.22
N SER A 203 -18.04 -10.15 4.32
CA SER A 203 -17.46 -10.50 5.61
C SER A 203 -18.38 -10.10 6.76
N THR A 204 -18.20 -10.71 7.93
CA THR A 204 -18.94 -10.39 9.15
C THR A 204 -18.11 -9.48 10.05
N CYS A 205 -18.67 -8.33 10.42
CA CYS A 205 -18.11 -7.40 11.40
C CYS A 205 -18.18 -8.01 12.81
N VAL A 206 -17.05 -8.04 13.51
CA VAL A 206 -16.93 -8.59 14.86
C VAL A 206 -16.93 -7.48 15.89
N SER A 207 -15.98 -6.56 15.77
CA SER A 207 -15.75 -5.47 16.71
C SER A 207 -15.33 -4.21 15.97
N LYS A 208 -15.48 -3.04 16.62
CA LYS A 208 -14.98 -1.75 16.13
C LYS A 208 -14.05 -1.17 17.18
N ILE A 209 -12.88 -0.72 16.75
CA ILE A 209 -11.81 -0.22 17.62
C ILE A 209 -11.35 1.13 17.07
N THR A 210 -11.42 2.17 17.89
CA THR A 210 -10.81 3.46 17.54
C THR A 210 -9.32 3.40 17.88
N ARG A 211 -8.46 3.46 16.85
CA ARG A 211 -7.01 3.52 17.04
C ARG A 211 -6.57 4.97 17.05
N LYS A 212 -5.79 5.35 18.05
CA LYS A 212 -5.10 6.64 18.08
C LYS A 212 -3.70 6.44 17.56
N TYR A 213 -3.33 7.12 16.49
CA TYR A 213 -1.96 7.12 15.99
C TYR A 213 -1.39 8.54 16.05
N LEU A 214 -0.11 8.63 16.41
CA LEU A 214 0.66 9.85 16.29
C LEU A 214 1.23 9.84 14.87
N PRO A 215 0.77 10.72 13.95
CA PRO A 215 1.28 10.76 12.60
C PRO A 215 2.81 10.86 12.63
N SER A 216 3.43 10.02 11.80
CA SER A 216 4.87 9.86 11.82
C SER A 216 5.54 11.06 11.15
N THR A 217 6.16 11.89 11.99
CA THR A 217 7.08 13.00 11.71
C THR A 217 6.51 14.35 11.24
N ASN A 218 7.07 15.41 11.85
CA ASN A 218 6.90 16.86 11.67
C ASN A 218 5.71 17.61 12.26
N ALA A 219 4.70 16.95 12.81
CA ALA A 219 3.65 17.66 13.51
C ALA A 219 3.87 17.61 15.03
N VAL A 220 4.77 18.45 15.55
CA VAL A 220 4.79 18.79 17.00
C VAL A 220 3.49 19.54 17.40
N LEU A 221 2.58 19.78 16.45
CA LEU A 221 1.35 20.54 16.61
C LEU A 221 0.06 19.85 16.12
N GLU A 222 0.10 18.63 15.54
CA GLU A 222 -1.17 17.95 15.17
C GLU A 222 -1.64 17.02 16.28
N ALA A 223 -2.92 17.19 16.63
CA ALA A 223 -3.61 16.31 17.55
C ALA A 223 -3.54 14.86 17.05
N ALA A 224 -3.50 13.90 17.99
CA ALA A 224 -3.55 12.48 17.66
C ALA A 224 -4.71 12.20 16.70
N VAL A 225 -4.41 11.62 15.54
CA VAL A 225 -5.44 11.25 14.56
C VAL A 225 -6.10 9.98 15.09
N GLU A 226 -7.40 10.07 15.33
CA GLU A 226 -8.24 8.93 15.68
C GLU A 226 -8.77 8.32 14.38
N GLU A 227 -8.42 7.06 14.13
CA GLU A 227 -8.91 6.30 12.98
C GLU A 227 -9.77 5.14 13.48
N LEU A 228 -11.01 5.06 13.00
CA LEU A 228 -11.87 3.92 13.30
C LEU A 228 -11.51 2.71 12.42
N VAL A 229 -11.23 1.60 13.08
CA VAL A 229 -10.86 0.33 12.45
C VAL A 229 -11.88 -0.74 12.84
N ILE A 230 -12.25 -1.59 11.88
CA ILE A 230 -13.27 -2.62 12.03
C ILE A 230 -12.62 -3.97 11.89
N HIS A 231 -12.87 -4.84 12.85
CA HIS A 231 -12.38 -6.21 12.83
C HIS A 231 -13.40 -7.12 12.13
N CYS A 232 -12.97 -7.80 11.07
CA CYS A 232 -13.84 -8.57 10.19
C CYS A 232 -13.30 -9.98 9.97
N ILE A 233 -14.20 -10.97 9.86
CA ILE A 233 -13.83 -12.38 9.60
C ILE A 233 -13.58 -12.58 8.11
N VAL A 234 -12.35 -12.92 7.74
CA VAL A 234 -11.95 -13.16 6.35
C VAL A 234 -11.23 -14.49 6.20
N ALA A 235 -11.29 -15.09 5.01
CA ALA A 235 -10.47 -16.24 4.67
C ALA A 235 -9.14 -15.76 4.08
N CYS A 236 -8.05 -16.30 4.58
CA CYS A 236 -6.69 -16.03 4.14
C CYS A 236 -6.08 -17.33 3.61
N ASP A 237 -5.16 -17.27 2.66
CA ASP A 237 -4.43 -18.45 2.20
C ASP A 237 -3.51 -18.99 3.32
N SER A 238 -3.33 -20.30 3.39
CA SER A 238 -2.58 -20.98 4.46
C SER A 238 -1.08 -20.61 4.53
N GLY A 239 -0.55 -19.98 3.48
CA GLY A 239 0.81 -19.43 3.45
C GLY A 239 0.99 -18.09 4.19
N ASP A 240 -0.10 -17.44 4.59
CA ASP A 240 -0.09 -16.12 5.23
C ASP A 240 -0.39 -16.22 6.75
N THR A 241 0.62 -16.61 7.53
CA THR A 241 0.63 -16.38 8.98
C THR A 241 1.34 -15.08 9.33
N PRO A 242 0.62 -14.03 9.78
CA PRO A 242 1.18 -13.14 10.79
C PRO A 242 1.06 -13.89 12.13
N ASP A 243 2.19 -14.33 12.66
CA ASP A 243 2.26 -15.08 13.93
C ASP A 243 1.62 -14.28 15.08
N GLN A 244 0.62 -14.89 15.72
CA GLN A 244 0.26 -14.58 17.09
C GLN A 244 0.93 -15.59 18.02
N SER A 245 1.87 -15.09 18.80
CA SER A 245 2.32 -15.54 20.12
C SER A 245 1.71 -16.85 20.66
N SER A 246 2.50 -17.92 20.64
CA SER A 246 2.31 -19.06 21.55
C SER A 246 3.45 -19.08 22.58
N SER A 247 3.12 -18.64 23.79
CA SER A 247 3.81 -19.07 25.00
C SER A 247 3.34 -20.49 25.34
N SER A 248 4.19 -21.49 25.14
CA SER A 248 4.03 -22.78 25.81
C SER A 248 5.30 -23.13 26.56
N SER A 249 5.16 -23.05 27.89
CA SER A 249 6.05 -23.61 28.88
C SER A 249 6.16 -25.12 28.69
N SER A 250 7.37 -25.60 28.45
CA SER A 250 7.72 -27.02 28.58
C SER A 250 7.80 -27.39 30.06
N SER A 251 6.73 -27.95 30.61
CA SER A 251 6.81 -28.77 31.81
C SER A 251 6.98 -30.23 31.39
N SER A 252 8.21 -30.71 31.56
CA SER A 252 8.57 -32.11 31.50
C SER A 252 7.86 -32.91 32.60
N SER A 253 7.08 -33.90 32.22
CA SER A 253 6.74 -35.04 33.07
C SER A 253 6.86 -36.33 32.27
N SER A 254 7.81 -37.13 32.72
CA SER A 254 8.03 -38.53 32.38
C SER A 254 6.74 -39.35 32.54
N ASN A 255 6.48 -40.26 31.61
CA ASN A 255 6.20 -41.64 31.99
C ASN A 255 6.40 -42.64 30.83
N HIS A 256 7.00 -43.75 31.24
CA HIS A 256 7.43 -44.93 30.53
C HIS A 256 6.25 -45.81 30.10
N SER A 257 6.35 -46.51 28.96
CA SER A 257 5.87 -47.89 28.73
C SER A 257 5.92 -48.18 27.21
N THR A 258 6.93 -48.89 26.73
CA THR A 258 7.02 -50.36 26.52
C THR A 258 6.38 -50.87 25.23
N HIS A 259 7.18 -51.72 24.59
CA HIS A 259 6.90 -52.67 23.50
C HIS A 259 6.83 -52.14 22.07
N ASP A 260 7.30 -52.86 21.05
CA ASP A 260 8.29 -53.92 20.83
C ASP A 260 8.18 -54.21 19.32
N LYS A 261 9.25 -54.76 18.75
CA LYS A 261 9.36 -55.45 17.45
C LYS A 261 9.54 -54.63 16.17
N SER A 262 10.77 -54.81 15.68
CA SER A 262 11.10 -55.35 14.34
C SER A 262 11.00 -54.35 13.18
N GLN A 263 11.94 -54.26 12.24
CA GLN A 263 12.93 -55.22 11.77
C GLN A 263 13.92 -54.47 10.84
N LYS A 264 15.19 -54.91 10.84
CA LYS A 264 16.12 -55.06 9.67
C LYS A 264 16.17 -53.91 8.63
N LYS A 265 17.33 -53.37 8.25
CA LYS A 265 18.54 -54.10 7.83
C LYS A 265 19.65 -53.09 7.45
N SER A 266 20.88 -53.44 7.83
CA SER A 266 22.15 -53.29 7.08
C SER A 266 22.55 -51.93 6.50
N ASN A 267 23.63 -51.34 7.03
CA ASN A 267 24.97 -51.62 6.49
C ASN A 267 26.07 -51.14 7.42
N GLU A 268 27.11 -51.95 7.50
CA GLU A 268 28.22 -51.91 8.42
C GLU A 268 29.48 -51.40 7.72
N SER A 269 30.45 -51.00 8.56
CA SER A 269 31.88 -50.94 8.26
C SER A 269 32.35 -49.63 7.60
N SER A 270 33.44 -48.97 7.98
CA SER A 270 34.60 -49.39 8.77
C SER A 270 35.39 -48.17 9.27
N LYS A 271 35.93 -48.28 10.49
CA LYS A 271 37.33 -47.98 10.91
C LYS A 271 37.84 -46.53 10.80
N GLU A 272 38.68 -45.98 11.68
CA GLU A 272 39.52 -46.51 12.76
C GLU A 272 40.12 -45.32 13.54
N ASN A 273 40.50 -45.56 14.81
CA ASN A 273 41.55 -44.93 15.61
C ASN A 273 41.38 -43.43 15.99
N GLY A 274 41.57 -42.98 17.23
CA GLY A 274 42.12 -43.57 18.44
C GLY A 274 42.81 -42.46 19.27
N VAL A 275 42.83 -42.63 20.59
CA VAL A 275 43.67 -41.92 21.59
C VAL A 275 43.25 -40.46 21.87
N GLY A 276 42.90 -40.00 23.08
CA GLY A 276 43.20 -40.44 24.44
C GLY A 276 44.16 -39.45 25.10
N SER A 277 43.69 -38.57 26.00
CA SER A 277 44.43 -38.27 27.24
C SER A 277 43.66 -37.42 28.24
N LYS A 278 43.78 -37.83 29.50
CA LYS A 278 43.29 -37.23 30.74
C LYS A 278 44.35 -36.29 31.33
N GLY A 279 43.93 -35.43 32.26
CA GLY A 279 44.77 -34.80 33.30
C GLY A 279 44.15 -33.48 33.77
N GLN A 280 43.32 -33.41 34.82
CA GLN A 280 43.60 -33.42 36.27
C GLN A 280 44.62 -32.40 36.79
N GLY A 281 44.21 -31.64 37.83
CA GLY A 281 45.05 -31.05 38.88
C GLY A 281 44.98 -29.52 38.98
N SER A 282 44.19 -28.93 39.89
CA SER A 282 44.52 -28.68 41.33
C SER A 282 45.45 -27.46 41.53
N ARG A 283 44.94 -26.29 41.96
CA ARG A 283 44.72 -25.82 43.36
C ARG A 283 45.89 -24.99 43.91
N ARG A 284 45.57 -23.76 44.37
CA ARG A 284 46.12 -23.00 45.52
C ARG A 284 45.35 -21.65 45.53
N GLU A 285 44.41 -21.36 46.45
CA GLU A 285 44.57 -20.98 47.88
C GLU A 285 45.74 -19.99 48.07
N LYS A 286 45.59 -18.78 48.64
CA LYS A 286 44.85 -18.43 49.85
C LYS A 286 44.86 -16.89 50.12
N GLU A 287 43.99 -16.49 51.05
CA GLU A 287 44.03 -15.35 52.00
C GLU A 287 43.84 -13.91 51.44
N GLY A 288 42.99 -13.03 51.99
CA GLY A 288 42.15 -13.05 53.19
C GLY A 288 42.35 -11.75 54.02
N LYS A 289 41.27 -10.97 54.23
CA LYS A 289 40.97 -9.97 55.30
C LYS A 289 39.74 -9.13 54.85
N GLU A 290 38.52 -9.34 55.35
CA GLU A 290 37.91 -8.96 56.66
C GLU A 290 38.15 -7.49 57.05
N GLY A 291 37.20 -6.64 57.44
CA GLY A 291 35.73 -6.65 57.68
C GLY A 291 35.28 -5.17 57.56
N ASP A 292 34.05 -4.70 57.81
CA ASP A 292 32.98 -5.12 58.69
C ASP A 292 31.74 -4.22 58.41
N SER A 293 30.58 -4.62 58.95
CA SER A 293 29.28 -3.94 59.12
C SER A 293 28.14 -4.27 58.12
N GLY A 294 27.31 -5.23 58.52
CA GLY A 294 25.84 -5.19 58.28
C GLY A 294 25.14 -4.42 59.41
N PRO A 295 23.80 -4.49 59.62
CA PRO A 295 22.83 -5.39 58.95
C PRO A 295 21.42 -4.78 58.64
N SER A 296 20.58 -5.60 57.99
CA SER A 296 19.11 -5.72 58.16
C SER A 296 18.10 -4.76 57.49
N ALA A 297 17.26 -5.39 56.64
CA ALA A 297 15.79 -5.40 56.66
C ALA A 297 14.98 -4.62 55.58
N GLU A 298 14.22 -5.43 54.83
CA GLU A 298 12.79 -5.28 54.47
C GLU A 298 12.30 -4.34 53.33
N LYS A 299 11.49 -5.00 52.47
CA LYS A 299 10.28 -4.54 51.73
C LYS A 299 10.42 -4.07 50.26
N ASN A 300 9.94 -4.97 49.39
CA ASN A 300 8.92 -4.78 48.34
C ASN A 300 8.83 -3.45 47.58
N SER A 301 9.04 -3.49 46.25
CA SER A 301 7.98 -3.21 45.25
C SER A 301 8.47 -3.31 43.80
N HIS A 302 7.85 -4.22 43.04
CA HIS A 302 7.40 -4.12 41.64
C HIS A 302 7.96 -3.00 40.73
N GLY A 303 8.49 -3.40 39.57
CA GLY A 303 8.81 -2.48 38.47
C GLY A 303 9.11 -3.23 37.16
N SER A 304 8.04 -3.44 36.39
CA SER A 304 7.94 -3.99 35.04
C SER A 304 9.02 -3.57 34.04
N ASN A 305 9.55 -4.54 33.28
CA ASN A 305 10.11 -4.28 31.94
C ASN A 305 9.44 -5.22 30.94
N VAL A 306 8.30 -4.75 30.42
CA VAL A 306 7.59 -5.28 29.27
C VAL A 306 7.95 -4.41 28.06
N SER A 307 8.06 -5.02 26.89
CA SER A 307 8.02 -4.42 25.55
C SER A 307 9.37 -4.16 24.88
N LEU A 308 9.88 -5.19 24.17
CA LEU A 308 10.91 -5.00 23.13
C LEU A 308 10.79 -5.98 21.95
N LEU A 309 9.63 -6.63 21.74
CA LEU A 309 9.44 -7.62 20.66
C LEU A 309 8.16 -7.46 19.84
N HIS A 310 7.62 -6.25 19.73
CA HIS A 310 6.56 -5.93 18.78
C HIS A 310 6.97 -4.68 18.00
N LYS A 311 7.43 -4.84 16.75
CA LYS A 311 7.36 -3.85 15.63
C LYS A 311 8.22 -4.22 14.42
N LEU A 312 8.23 -5.48 14.00
CA LEU A 312 8.63 -5.84 12.64
C LEU A 312 7.42 -6.46 11.94
N ARG A 313 6.68 -5.66 11.16
CA ARG A 313 5.77 -6.22 10.16
C ARG A 313 6.64 -6.74 9.01
N PRO A 314 6.51 -8.00 8.59
CA PRO A 314 7.12 -8.42 7.33
C PRO A 314 6.45 -7.67 6.17
N ALA A 315 7.23 -7.42 5.12
CA ALA A 315 6.76 -6.79 3.88
C ALA A 315 5.43 -7.40 3.43
N ARG A 316 4.42 -6.56 3.18
CA ARG A 316 3.10 -6.96 2.64
C ARG A 316 3.33 -7.70 1.30
N ARG A 317 3.38 -9.03 1.35
CA ARG A 317 3.04 -9.86 0.20
C ARG A 317 1.54 -9.69 -0.01
N LYS A 318 1.12 -9.49 -1.26
CA LYS A 318 -0.29 -9.40 -1.65
C LYS A 318 -1.05 -10.58 -1.05
N VAL A 319 -1.84 -10.32 0.00
CA VAL A 319 -2.81 -11.30 0.49
C VAL A 319 -3.86 -11.38 -0.60
N ARG A 320 -4.03 -12.58 -1.17
CA ARG A 320 -4.99 -12.77 -2.26
C ARG A 320 -6.40 -12.76 -1.72
N SER A 321 -7.27 -12.18 -2.51
CA SER A 321 -8.64 -11.80 -2.20
C SER A 321 -9.55 -13.02 -2.00
N ASN A 322 -10.70 -12.88 -1.33
CA ASN A 322 -11.69 -13.98 -1.22
C ASN A 322 -12.27 -14.35 -2.60
N ALA A 323 -12.19 -13.47 -3.60
CA ALA A 323 -12.65 -13.71 -4.97
C ALA A 323 -11.74 -14.64 -5.78
N ASP A 324 -10.46 -14.78 -5.40
CA ASP A 324 -9.51 -15.73 -6.01
C ASP A 324 -9.56 -17.13 -5.37
N ALA A 325 -10.41 -17.34 -4.36
CA ALA A 325 -10.64 -18.62 -3.74
C ALA A 325 -11.60 -19.46 -4.60
N SER A 326 -11.05 -20.13 -5.62
CA SER A 326 -11.73 -21.22 -6.32
C SER A 326 -12.33 -22.20 -5.29
N PRO A 327 -13.60 -22.64 -5.45
CA PRO A 327 -14.32 -23.48 -4.47
C PRO A 327 -13.67 -24.85 -4.18
N ASP A 328 -12.59 -25.20 -4.88
CA ASP A 328 -11.87 -26.48 -4.76
C ASP A 328 -10.52 -26.40 -4.01
N ARG A 329 -10.09 -25.23 -3.53
CA ARG A 329 -8.86 -25.10 -2.72
C ARG A 329 -9.14 -25.26 -1.22
N LYS A 330 -8.68 -26.37 -0.65
CA LYS A 330 -8.97 -26.81 0.72
C LYS A 330 -8.13 -26.14 1.83
N ASP A 331 -7.18 -25.27 1.49
CA ASP A 331 -6.19 -24.77 2.47
C ASP A 331 -6.34 -23.26 2.73
N TYR A 332 -7.51 -22.83 3.22
CA TYR A 332 -7.73 -21.46 3.71
C TYR A 332 -7.84 -21.42 5.24
N ILE A 333 -7.30 -20.37 5.85
CA ILE A 333 -7.36 -20.10 7.29
C ILE A 333 -8.27 -18.90 7.52
N LEU A 334 -9.24 -19.06 8.41
CA LEU A 334 -10.11 -17.95 8.81
C LEU A 334 -9.46 -17.13 9.91
N LYS A 335 -9.38 -15.81 9.71
CA LYS A 335 -8.80 -14.87 10.67
C LYS A 335 -9.68 -13.64 10.82
N VAL A 336 -9.58 -13.00 11.99
CA VAL A 336 -10.17 -11.69 12.22
C VAL A 336 -9.11 -10.64 11.91
N LEU A 337 -9.33 -9.85 10.86
CA LEU A 337 -8.40 -8.81 10.43
C LEU A 337 -8.99 -7.39 10.62
N PRO A 338 -8.15 -6.41 10.98
CA PRO A 338 -8.54 -5.00 11.06
C PRO A 338 -8.58 -4.35 9.67
N PHE A 339 -9.69 -3.69 9.35
CA PHE A 339 -9.88 -2.92 8.12
C PHE A 339 -10.27 -1.46 8.43
N PRO A 340 -9.74 -0.48 7.68
CA PRO A 340 -10.17 0.92 7.78
C PRO A 340 -11.57 1.13 7.19
N LEU A 341 -12.27 2.19 7.59
CA LEU A 341 -13.62 2.50 7.07
C LEU A 341 -13.69 2.60 5.54
N ARG A 342 -12.64 3.16 4.92
CA ARG A 342 -12.49 3.30 3.46
C ARG A 342 -12.54 1.96 2.71
N ALA A 343 -12.17 0.87 3.37
CA ALA A 343 -12.22 -0.46 2.77
C ALA A 343 -13.64 -1.02 2.66
N ILE A 344 -14.65 -0.43 3.34
CA ILE A 344 -16.03 -0.88 3.21
C ILE A 344 -16.59 -0.38 1.88
N GLN A 345 -17.06 -1.29 1.05
CA GLN A 345 -17.75 -0.96 -0.20
C GLN A 345 -19.26 -0.87 0.00
N SER A 346 -19.85 -1.83 0.71
CA SER A 346 -21.29 -1.88 0.95
C SER A 346 -21.62 -2.56 2.28
N ILE A 347 -22.78 -2.23 2.82
CA ILE A 347 -23.30 -2.78 4.08
C ILE A 347 -24.60 -3.50 3.76
N SER A 348 -24.75 -4.73 4.26
CA SER A 348 -25.99 -5.48 4.11
C SER A 348 -27.00 -5.13 5.21
N LYS A 349 -28.29 -5.23 4.87
CA LYS A 349 -29.40 -5.16 5.83
C LYS A 349 -29.39 -6.33 6.82
N CYS A 350 -28.84 -7.48 6.42
CA CYS A 350 -28.74 -8.67 7.24
C CYS A 350 -27.71 -8.51 8.38
N ARG A 351 -27.99 -9.19 9.50
CA ARG A 351 -27.12 -9.23 10.68
C ARG A 351 -27.13 -10.63 11.27
N MET A 352 -25.94 -11.14 11.56
CA MET A 352 -25.73 -12.36 12.30
C MET A 352 -25.81 -12.12 13.81
N THR A 353 -26.34 -13.09 14.53
CA THR A 353 -26.35 -13.06 16.00
C THR A 353 -25.01 -13.56 16.51
N ILE A 354 -24.20 -12.67 17.08
CA ILE A 354 -22.99 -13.04 17.80
C ILE A 354 -23.35 -13.15 19.30
N PRO A 355 -23.08 -14.28 19.96
CA PRO A 355 -23.30 -14.42 21.39
C PRO A 355 -22.54 -13.34 22.18
N PRO A 356 -23.20 -12.62 23.11
CA PRO A 356 -22.54 -11.56 23.88
C PRO A 356 -21.52 -12.16 24.86
N GLY A 357 -20.37 -11.49 25.02
CA GLY A 357 -19.35 -11.84 26.03
C GLY A 357 -18.33 -12.90 25.60
N VAL A 358 -18.25 -13.23 24.31
CA VAL A 358 -17.30 -14.20 23.79
C VAL A 358 -16.23 -13.52 22.94
N ASP A 359 -14.95 -13.82 23.23
CA ASP A 359 -13.81 -13.31 22.48
C ASP A 359 -13.67 -14.06 21.15
N VAL A 360 -14.38 -13.56 20.14
CA VAL A 360 -14.37 -14.10 18.77
C VAL A 360 -12.97 -13.98 18.14
N GLU A 361 -12.17 -13.00 18.53
CA GLU A 361 -10.82 -12.76 17.95
C GLU A 361 -9.83 -13.91 18.22
N HIS A 362 -9.93 -14.57 19.37
CA HIS A 362 -9.00 -15.63 19.78
C HIS A 362 -9.57 -17.05 19.57
N SER A 363 -10.88 -17.16 19.34
CA SER A 363 -11.58 -18.45 19.28
C SER A 363 -11.80 -18.93 17.84
N GLN A 364 -10.89 -19.75 17.31
CA GLN A 364 -10.96 -20.23 15.92
C GLN A 364 -12.25 -21.02 15.59
N ASP A 365 -12.78 -21.78 16.54
CA ASP A 365 -14.00 -22.59 16.31
C ASP A 365 -15.24 -21.72 16.10
N LEU A 366 -15.33 -20.61 16.84
CA LEU A 366 -16.41 -19.64 16.68
C LEU A 366 -16.29 -18.89 15.36
N VAL A 367 -15.08 -18.47 14.99
CA VAL A 367 -14.82 -17.84 13.70
C VAL A 367 -15.24 -18.75 12.55
N LYS A 368 -14.88 -20.04 12.62
CA LYS A 368 -15.33 -21.07 11.65
C LYS A 368 -16.85 -21.17 11.63
N SER A 369 -17.50 -21.31 12.78
CA SER A 369 -18.95 -21.47 12.86
C SER A 369 -19.70 -20.28 12.25
N LEU A 370 -19.27 -19.05 12.57
CA LEU A 370 -19.84 -17.81 12.06
C LEU A 370 -19.60 -17.69 10.55
N TYR A 371 -18.40 -18.00 10.07
CA TYR A 371 -18.11 -17.99 8.64
C TYR A 371 -18.98 -18.98 7.85
N PHE A 372 -19.16 -20.21 8.35
CA PHE A 372 -20.04 -21.18 7.67
C PHE A 372 -21.52 -20.80 7.74
N GLN A 373 -21.97 -20.20 8.84
CA GLN A 373 -23.33 -19.66 8.93
C GLN A 373 -23.53 -18.49 7.95
N PHE A 374 -22.53 -17.61 7.84
CA PHE A 374 -22.50 -16.53 6.87
C PHE A 374 -22.56 -17.07 5.44
N LYS A 375 -21.71 -18.05 5.08
CA LYS A 375 -21.71 -18.68 3.75
C LYS A 375 -23.07 -19.28 3.40
N LYS A 376 -23.74 -19.95 4.33
CA LYS A 376 -25.12 -20.44 4.12
C LYS A 376 -26.13 -19.32 3.86
N VAL A 377 -25.94 -18.15 4.45
CA VAL A 377 -26.79 -16.97 4.19
C VAL A 377 -26.48 -16.40 2.82
N GLU A 378 -25.20 -16.27 2.47
CA GLU A 378 -24.74 -15.83 1.16
C GLU A 378 -25.29 -16.74 0.04
N ASP A 379 -25.17 -18.06 0.20
CA ASP A 379 -25.67 -19.05 -0.78
C ASP A 379 -27.19 -18.97 -0.98
N LYS A 380 -27.96 -18.74 0.10
CA LYS A 380 -29.42 -18.58 0.02
C LYS A 380 -29.83 -17.34 -0.76
N PHE A 381 -29.13 -16.22 -0.54
CA PHE A 381 -29.43 -14.97 -1.22
C PHE A 381 -28.76 -14.87 -2.61
N ALA A 382 -27.84 -15.76 -2.94
CA ALA A 382 -27.23 -15.83 -4.28
C ALA A 382 -28.29 -16.12 -5.36
N GLU A 383 -29.31 -16.94 -5.06
CA GLU A 383 -30.41 -17.24 -5.97
C GLU A 383 -31.37 -16.04 -6.18
N GLU A 384 -31.46 -15.13 -5.21
CA GLU A 384 -32.38 -13.98 -5.20
C GLU A 384 -31.75 -12.67 -5.73
N GLY A 385 -30.53 -12.73 -6.27
CA GLY A 385 -29.82 -11.55 -6.80
C GLY A 385 -28.81 -10.90 -5.85
N GLY A 386 -28.45 -11.58 -4.76
CA GLY A 386 -27.41 -11.17 -3.81
C GLY A 386 -27.94 -10.65 -2.47
N LEU A 387 -27.03 -10.33 -1.55
CA LEU A 387 -27.38 -9.83 -0.23
C LEU A 387 -28.08 -8.46 -0.31
N PRO A 388 -29.20 -8.25 0.41
CA PRO A 388 -29.90 -6.97 0.41
C PRO A 388 -29.01 -5.89 1.02
N LEU A 389 -28.87 -4.78 0.30
CA LEU A 389 -28.07 -3.63 0.72
C LEU A 389 -28.86 -2.74 1.68
N LEU A 390 -28.15 -2.05 2.56
CA LEU A 390 -28.72 -1.08 3.48
C LEU A 390 -28.93 0.26 2.77
N ASP A 391 -30.18 0.73 2.70
CA ASP A 391 -30.49 1.98 2.01
C ASP A 391 -30.16 3.23 2.85
N PRO A 392 -29.40 4.22 2.30
CA PRO A 392 -29.00 5.42 3.04
C PRO A 392 -30.15 6.31 3.51
N ILE A 393 -31.26 6.34 2.75
CA ILE A 393 -32.41 7.20 3.03
C ILE A 393 -33.45 6.45 3.86
N GLU A 394 -33.85 5.27 3.41
CA GLU A 394 -34.93 4.50 4.04
C GLU A 394 -34.48 3.82 5.33
N ASP A 395 -33.34 3.14 5.32
CA ASP A 395 -32.86 2.37 6.47
C ASP A 395 -31.91 3.19 7.36
N MET A 396 -31.03 4.01 6.79
CA MET A 396 -30.08 4.81 7.58
C MET A 396 -30.65 6.15 8.08
N HIS A 397 -31.79 6.58 7.55
CA HIS A 397 -32.47 7.84 7.87
C HIS A 397 -31.59 9.10 7.72
N ILE A 398 -30.65 9.10 6.75
CA ILE A 398 -29.79 10.26 6.50
C ILE A 398 -30.62 11.36 5.82
N SER A 399 -30.95 12.40 6.59
CA SER A 399 -31.81 13.50 6.15
C SER A 399 -31.03 14.69 5.59
N GLU A 400 -29.95 14.44 4.85
CA GLU A 400 -29.22 15.52 4.18
C GLU A 400 -29.86 15.88 2.83
N PRO A 401 -30.06 17.17 2.52
CA PRO A 401 -30.63 17.58 1.24
C PRO A 401 -29.71 17.20 0.07
N LYS A 402 -28.38 17.25 0.28
CA LYS A 402 -27.37 16.87 -0.71
C LYS A 402 -27.46 15.41 -1.14
N LEU A 403 -27.74 14.50 -0.20
CA LEU A 403 -27.88 13.07 -0.50
C LEU A 403 -29.07 12.82 -1.43
N LYS A 404 -30.21 13.49 -1.18
CA LYS A 404 -31.40 13.38 -2.02
C LYS A 404 -31.16 13.93 -3.42
N THR A 405 -30.49 15.08 -3.55
CA THR A 405 -30.15 15.63 -4.87
C THR A 405 -29.21 14.69 -5.63
N LEU A 406 -28.17 14.16 -4.98
CA LEU A 406 -27.22 13.24 -5.61
C LEU A 406 -27.88 11.92 -6.01
N LYS A 407 -28.74 11.34 -5.18
CA LYS A 407 -29.48 10.12 -5.53
C LYS A 407 -30.39 10.36 -6.75
N SER A 408 -31.16 11.46 -6.75
CA SER A 408 -32.01 11.81 -7.89
C SER A 408 -31.21 12.10 -9.16
N GLN A 409 -30.00 12.64 -9.02
CA GLN A 409 -29.09 12.87 -10.15
C GLN A 409 -28.53 11.55 -10.68
N ALA A 410 -28.15 10.61 -9.81
CA ALA A 410 -27.71 9.28 -10.20
C ALA A 410 -28.81 8.52 -10.95
N GLU A 411 -30.06 8.57 -10.46
CA GLU A 411 -31.23 7.96 -11.11
C GLU A 411 -31.47 8.55 -12.50
N ARG A 412 -31.42 9.89 -12.65
CA ARG A 412 -31.55 10.56 -13.95
C ARG A 412 -30.45 10.17 -14.93
N LEU A 413 -29.19 10.17 -14.48
CA LEU A 413 -28.05 9.76 -15.31
C LEU A 413 -28.18 8.29 -15.73
N GLN A 414 -28.66 7.42 -14.84
CA GLN A 414 -28.91 6.02 -15.14
C GLN A 414 -30.03 5.84 -16.18
N GLU A 415 -31.12 6.62 -16.09
CA GLU A 415 -32.17 6.63 -17.11
C GLU A 415 -31.66 7.16 -18.46
N GLU A 416 -30.85 8.20 -18.47
CA GLU A 416 -30.22 8.74 -19.68
C GLU A 416 -29.24 7.74 -20.30
N LEU A 417 -28.50 7.01 -19.47
CA LEU A 417 -27.62 5.94 -19.92
C LEU A 417 -28.40 4.80 -20.59
N GLN A 418 -29.54 4.40 -20.03
CA GLN A 418 -30.41 3.37 -20.60
C GLN A 418 -31.07 3.80 -21.93
N LYS A 419 -31.35 5.09 -22.11
CA LYS A 419 -31.86 5.64 -23.37
C LYS A 419 -30.82 5.62 -24.49
N ASN A 420 -29.54 5.54 -24.17
CA ASN A 420 -28.48 5.52 -25.17
C ASN A 420 -28.54 4.22 -25.99
N PRO A 421 -28.57 4.29 -27.35
CA PRO A 421 -28.58 3.11 -28.21
C PRO A 421 -27.47 2.09 -27.93
N PHE A 422 -26.31 2.55 -27.45
CA PHE A 422 -25.18 1.68 -27.12
C PHE A 422 -25.36 0.85 -25.85
N PHE A 423 -26.32 1.17 -24.97
CA PHE A 423 -26.49 0.44 -23.70
C PHE A 423 -26.80 -1.04 -23.91
N ASN A 424 -27.59 -1.38 -24.94
CA ASN A 424 -27.97 -2.75 -25.26
C ASN A 424 -27.07 -3.41 -26.32
N HIS A 425 -26.02 -2.73 -26.78
CA HIS A 425 -25.17 -3.25 -27.86
C HIS A 425 -24.22 -4.34 -27.34
N PRO A 426 -24.11 -5.52 -28.00
CA PRO A 426 -23.28 -6.63 -27.51
C PRO A 426 -21.78 -6.31 -27.45
N LEU A 427 -21.30 -5.42 -28.32
CA LEU A 427 -19.90 -4.97 -28.34
C LEU A 427 -19.66 -3.69 -27.51
N CYS A 428 -20.63 -3.24 -26.70
CA CYS A 428 -20.52 -1.98 -25.96
C CYS A 428 -19.24 -1.90 -25.12
N GLU A 429 -18.84 -3.00 -24.45
CA GLU A 429 -17.61 -3.04 -23.64
C GLU A 429 -16.34 -2.85 -24.48
N VAL A 430 -16.29 -3.43 -25.68
CA VAL A 430 -15.12 -3.30 -26.58
C VAL A 430 -14.97 -1.86 -27.05
N TYR A 431 -16.07 -1.26 -27.50
CA TYR A 431 -16.10 0.14 -27.91
C TYR A 431 -15.79 1.09 -26.75
N PHE A 432 -16.32 0.79 -25.56
CA PHE A 432 -16.06 1.56 -24.35
C PHE A 432 -14.57 1.55 -23.98
N ASN A 433 -13.95 0.37 -23.96
CA ASN A 433 -12.52 0.22 -23.63
C ASN A 433 -11.64 0.94 -24.66
N ALA A 434 -11.93 0.79 -25.96
CA ALA A 434 -11.19 1.49 -27.01
C ALA A 434 -11.33 3.02 -26.89
N HIS A 435 -12.52 3.51 -26.58
CA HIS A 435 -12.75 4.94 -26.34
C HIS A 435 -12.08 5.44 -25.05
N GLU A 436 -12.05 4.62 -24.00
CA GLU A 436 -11.35 4.94 -22.75
C GLU A 436 -9.84 5.07 -22.97
N GLU A 437 -9.22 4.16 -23.71
CA GLU A 437 -7.82 4.25 -24.10
C GLU A 437 -7.54 5.53 -24.91
N ARG A 438 -8.42 5.88 -25.85
CA ARG A 438 -8.35 7.12 -26.62
C ARG A 438 -8.40 8.36 -25.71
N MET A 439 -9.38 8.44 -24.81
CA MET A 439 -9.55 9.54 -23.87
C MET A 439 -8.36 9.67 -22.90
N TRP A 440 -7.80 8.53 -22.46
CA TRP A 440 -6.58 8.51 -21.65
C TRP A 440 -5.38 9.09 -22.42
N MET A 441 -5.21 8.70 -23.69
CA MET A 441 -4.16 9.23 -24.56
C MET A 441 -4.36 10.73 -24.83
N GLU A 442 -5.57 11.19 -25.12
CA GLU A 442 -5.89 12.62 -25.30
C GLU A 442 -5.60 13.44 -24.05
N THR A 443 -5.97 12.93 -22.87
CA THR A 443 -5.68 13.57 -21.58
C THR A 443 -4.18 13.66 -21.34
N LYS A 444 -3.45 12.59 -21.66
CA LYS A 444 -1.98 12.57 -21.58
C LYS A 444 -1.36 13.57 -22.56
N LEU A 445 -1.88 13.68 -23.77
CA LEU A 445 -1.44 14.67 -24.78
C LEU A 445 -1.66 16.10 -24.27
N ARG A 446 -2.82 16.40 -23.68
CA ARG A 446 -3.10 17.71 -23.07
C ARG A 446 -2.09 18.06 -21.97
N LYS A 447 -1.85 17.14 -21.04
CA LYS A 447 -0.84 17.30 -19.98
C LYS A 447 0.57 17.51 -20.54
N LEU A 448 0.90 16.79 -21.62
CA LEU A 448 2.19 16.92 -22.29
C LEU A 448 2.32 18.29 -22.98
N HIS A 449 1.26 18.79 -23.60
CA HIS A 449 1.22 20.13 -24.21
C HIS A 449 1.43 21.22 -23.16
N GLU A 450 0.72 21.14 -22.03
CA GLU A 450 0.92 22.04 -20.89
C GLU A 450 2.36 21.95 -20.35
N SER A 451 2.92 20.74 -20.24
CA SER A 451 4.31 20.53 -19.84
C SER A 451 5.30 21.19 -20.80
N ILE A 452 5.11 21.06 -22.12
CA ILE A 452 5.95 21.72 -23.13
C ILE A 452 5.87 23.25 -22.99
N ASP A 453 4.66 23.79 -22.83
CA ASP A 453 4.45 25.23 -22.71
C ASP A 453 5.09 25.78 -21.42
N THR A 454 4.97 25.06 -20.30
CA THR A 454 5.66 25.45 -19.05
C THR A 454 7.19 25.44 -19.20
N GLN A 455 7.76 24.45 -19.89
CA GLN A 455 9.21 24.42 -20.15
C GLN A 455 9.67 25.61 -21.00
N ARG A 456 8.82 26.08 -21.94
CA ARG A 456 9.10 27.23 -22.81
C ARG A 456 8.89 28.57 -22.10
N GLN A 457 7.82 28.74 -21.33
CA GLN A 457 7.46 30.00 -20.67
C GLN A 457 8.43 30.40 -19.54
N LEU A 458 8.99 29.45 -18.81
CA LEU A 458 9.96 29.70 -17.72
C LEU A 458 11.33 30.22 -18.22
N VAL A 459 11.48 30.46 -19.53
CA VAL A 459 12.63 31.13 -20.13
C VAL A 459 12.46 32.66 -20.12
N MET A 460 11.21 33.15 -20.04
CA MET A 460 10.85 34.57 -20.21
C MET A 460 10.38 35.26 -18.92
N LYS A 461 10.06 34.51 -17.87
CA LYS A 461 9.85 35.02 -16.51
C LYS A 461 11.14 34.84 -15.72
#